data_AF-A0A1G8TUC7-F1
#
_entry.id   AF-A0A1G8TUC7-F1
#
_cell.length_a   1.000
_cell.length_b   1.000
_cell.length_c   1.000
_cell.angle_alpha   90.00
_cell.angle_beta   90.00
_cell.angle_gamma   90.00
#
_symmetry.space_group_name_H-M   'P 1'
#
loop_
_entity.id
_entity.type
_entity.pdbx_description
1 polymer ?
#
loop_
_entity_poly.entity_id
_entity_poly.type
_entity_poly.pdbx_seq_one_letter_code
_entity_poly.pdbx_strand_id
1 'polypeptide(L)' 'MATIAPIECPLCHDELTRNQNLEDHLVETHSKQTLAKFVVAETEALGEEDVSE' A
#
# COMPACT_ATOMS: atom_id res chain seq x y z
N MET A 1 -23.88 -5.24 13.41
CA MET A 1 -23.56 -5.46 11.97
C MET A 1 -22.16 -4.95 11.76
N ALA A 2 -21.18 -5.82 11.49
CA ALA A 2 -19.82 -5.38 11.20
C ALA A 2 -19.77 -4.84 9.77
N THR A 3 -19.79 -3.53 9.61
CA THR A 3 -19.49 -2.88 8.34
C THR A 3 -17.99 -3.01 8.13
N ILE A 4 -17.58 -3.94 7.26
CA ILE A 4 -16.20 -3.98 6.78
C ILE A 4 -15.95 -2.64 6.11
N ALA A 5 -15.04 -1.84 6.66
CA ALA A 5 -14.64 -0.58 6.07
C ALA A 5 -13.98 -0.87 4.70
N PRO A 6 -14.20 0.00 3.70
CA PRO A 6 -13.45 -0.10 2.45
C PRO A 6 -11.95 -0.01 2.76
N ILE A 7 -11.15 -0.80 2.06
CA ILE A 7 -9.69 -0.75 2.18
C ILE A 7 -9.22 0.32 1.21
N GLU A 8 -8.39 1.25 1.65
CA GLU A 8 -7.79 2.26 0.77
C GLU A 8 -6.42 1.79 0.29
N CYS A 9 -6.12 1.96 -1.00
CA CYS A 9 -4.82 1.61 -1.55
C CYS A 9 -3.77 2.69 -1.20
N PRO A 10 -2.62 2.35 -0.59
CA PRO A 10 -1.59 3.33 -0.21
C PRO A 10 -0.82 3.91 -1.41
N LEU A 11 -1.01 3.39 -2.62
CA LEU A 11 -0.31 3.86 -3.82
C LEU A 11 -1.09 4.94 -4.59
N CYS A 12 -2.41 4.78 -4.67
CA CYS A 12 -3.31 5.64 -5.44
C CYS A 12 -4.39 6.31 -4.59
N HIS A 13 -4.50 5.95 -3.31
CA HIS A 13 -5.58 6.33 -2.41
C HIS A 13 -6.98 6.02 -2.96
N ASP A 14 -7.09 4.94 -3.73
CA ASP A 14 -8.36 4.47 -4.27
C ASP A 14 -9.07 3.58 -3.24
N GLU A 15 -10.38 3.77 -3.09
CA GLU A 15 -11.21 2.98 -2.18
C GLU A 15 -11.61 1.66 -2.82
N LEU A 16 -11.05 0.56 -2.30
CA LEU A 16 -11.41 -0.77 -2.76
C LEU A 16 -12.83 -1.11 -2.30
N THR A 17 -13.62 -1.57 -3.26
CA THR A 17 -14.94 -2.13 -2.97
C THR A 17 -14.80 -3.37 -2.09
N ARG A 18 -15.81 -3.66 -1.27
CA ARG A 18 -15.84 -4.79 -0.31
C ARG A 18 -15.47 -6.16 -0.90
N ASN A 19 -15.60 -6.34 -2.21
CA ASN A 19 -15.32 -7.58 -2.92
C ASN A 19 -13.96 -7.63 -3.62
N GLN A 20 -13.20 -6.54 -3.61
CA GLN A 20 -11.86 -6.48 -4.20
C GLN A 20 -10.80 -6.60 -3.10
N ASN A 21 -9.81 -7.45 -3.34
CA ASN A 21 -8.67 -7.57 -2.43
C ASN A 21 -7.60 -6.56 -2.82
N LEU A 22 -6.91 -6.00 -1.82
CA LEU A 22 -5.82 -5.06 -2.04
C LEU A 22 -4.70 -5.69 -2.86
N GLU A 23 -4.35 -6.94 -2.60
CA GLU A 23 -3.34 -7.66 -3.39
C GLU A 23 -3.68 -7.73 -4.88
N ASP A 24 -4.93 -8.06 -5.20
CA ASP A 24 -5.41 -8.18 -6.58
C ASP A 24 -5.39 -6.80 -7.29
N HIS A 25 -5.89 -5.76 -6.61
CA HIS A 25 -5.79 -4.38 -7.10
C HIS A 25 -4.34 -3.95 -7.35
N LEU A 26 -3.43 -4.30 -6.44
CA LEU A 26 -1.99 -4.01 -6.58
C LEU A 26 -1.39 -4.69 -7.81
N VAL A 27 -1.81 -5.91 -8.13
CA VAL A 27 -1.28 -6.67 -9.28
C VAL A 27 -1.91 -6.23 -10.60
N GLU A 28 -3.22 -5.93 -10.61
CA GLU A 28 -3.95 -5.56 -11.83
C GLU A 28 -3.77 -4.09 -12.22
N THR A 29 -3.75 -3.19 -11.23
CA THR A 29 -3.72 -1.73 -11.44
C THR A 29 -2.31 -1.17 -11.44
N HIS A 30 -1.42 -1.74 -10.61
CA HIS A 30 -0.07 -1.21 -10.45
C HIS A 30 0.99 -2.10 -11.12
N SER A 31 1.93 -1.46 -11.78
CA SER A 31 3.09 -2.14 -12.33
C SER A 31 4.08 -2.54 -11.25
N LYS A 32 4.84 -3.61 -11.48
CA LYS A 32 5.93 -4.07 -10.60
C LYS A 32 6.92 -2.96 -10.24
N GLN A 33 7.18 -2.03 -11.16
CA GLN A 33 8.05 -0.88 -10.91
C GLN A 33 7.48 0.08 -9.86
N THR A 34 6.17 0.33 -9.87
CA THR A 34 5.50 1.19 -8.88
C THR A 34 5.54 0.54 -7.50
N LEU A 35 5.25 -0.76 -7.43
CA LEU A 35 5.35 -1.54 -6.19
C LEU A 35 6.77 -1.50 -5.62
N ALA A 36 7.79 -1.70 -6.46
CA ALA A 36 9.18 -1.66 -6.03
C ALA A 36 9.57 -0.29 -5.46
N LYS A 37 9.16 0.82 -6.09
CA LYS A 37 9.43 2.17 -5.58
C LYS A 37 8.80 2.40 -4.21
N PHE A 38 7.57 1.94 -4.02
CA PHE A 38 6.89 2.07 -2.73
C PHE A 38 7.57 1.27 -1.63
N VAL A 39 7.92 0.00 -1.90
CA VAL A 39 8.62 -0.84 -0.93
C VAL A 39 9.97 -0.24 -0.55
N VAL A 40 10.70 0.32 -1.53
CA VAL A 40 11.97 1.02 -1.27
C VAL A 40 11.73 2.25 -0.39
N ALA A 41 10.77 3.11 -0.73
CA ALA A 41 10.45 4.30 0.06
C ALA A 41 10.04 3.98 1.49
N GLU A 42 9.19 2.96 1.70
CA GLU A 42 8.79 2.49 3.04
C GLU A 42 10.00 1.96 3.82
N THR A 43 10.87 1.18 3.16
CA THR A 43 12.06 0.60 3.79
C THR A 43 13.09 1.67 4.17
N GLU A 44 13.27 2.69 3.32
CA GLU A 44 14.14 3.84 3.58
C GLU A 44 13.58 4.68 4.73
N ALA A 45 12.27 4.96 4.74
CA ALA A 45 11.61 5.70 5.81
C ALA A 45 11.73 5.00 7.17
N LEU A 46 11.64 3.67 7.22
CA LEU A 46 11.88 2.86 8.43
C LEU A 46 13.35 2.84 8.87
N GLY A 47 14.29 3.03 7.93
CA GLY A 47 15.73 3.02 8.19
C GLY A 47 16.28 4.33 8.76
N GLU A 48 15.55 5.44 8.63
CA GLU A 48 15.95 6.75 9.15
C GLU A 48 15.61 6.96 10.64
N GLU A 49 14.87 6.03 11.27
CA GLU A 49 14.44 6.14 12.66
C GLU A 49 15.49 5.65 13.70
N ASP A 50 16.61 5.07 13.26
CA ASP A 50 17.65 4.48 14.14
C ASP A 50 19.01 5.22 14.04
N VAL A 51 19.01 6.55 14.04
CA VAL A 51 20.21 7.34 14.42
C VAL A 51 19.77 8.56 15.23
N SER A 52 19.41 8.33 16.50
CA SER A 52 19.45 9.39 17.52
C SER A 52 20.68 9.15 18.39
N GLU A 53 21.63 10.08 18.29
CA GLU A 53 22.89 10.20 19.05
C GLU A 53 22.68 10.37 20.55
#